data_AF-X1EGT1-F1
#
_entry.id   AF-X1EGT1-F1
#
_cell.length_a   1.000
_cell.length_b   1.000
_cell.length_c   1.000
_cell.angle_alpha   90.00
_cell.angle_beta   90.00
_cell.angle_gamma   90.00
#
_symmetry.space_group_name_H-M   'P 1'
#
loop_
_entity.id
_entity.type
_entity.pdbx_description
1 polymer ?
#
loop_
_entity_poly.entity_id
_entity_poly.type
_entity_poly.pdbx_seq_one_letter_code
_entity_poly.pdbx_strand_id
1 'polypeptide(L)'
;GLNSPFKIQEFSDQELKAELSQREEKRCQSNKPQMFTNPNYEKLKALGQEYIDTLFNEGRQKKDADYYFLETAMTALFGPGVWDWINERIQ
;
A
#
# COMPACT_ATOMS: atom_id res chain seq x y z
N GLY A 1 44.04 17.89 2.70
CA GLY A 1 43.13 17.35 3.71
C GLY A 1 41.76 17.22 3.11
N LEU A 2 41.13 16.06 3.25
CA LEU A 2 39.68 15.82 3.14
C LEU A 2 39.47 14.33 3.48
N ASN A 3 39.44 14.03 4.77
CA ASN A 3 38.94 12.74 5.29
C ASN A 3 37.41 12.81 5.27
N SER A 4 36.77 12.08 4.36
CA SER A 4 35.33 11.86 4.41
C SER A 4 35.07 10.53 5.13
N PRO A 5 34.36 10.49 6.28
CA PRO A 5 34.17 9.27 7.06
C PRO A 5 32.90 8.55 6.60
N PHE A 6 32.85 8.09 5.34
CA PHE A 6 31.81 7.13 4.96
C PHE A 6 32.29 5.73 5.36
N LYS A 7 32.06 5.37 6.63
CA LYS A 7 32.12 3.97 7.06
C LYS A 7 30.94 3.24 6.44
N ILE A 8 31.20 2.43 5.42
CA ILE A 8 30.23 1.41 4.98
C ILE A 8 30.14 0.42 6.15
N GLN A 9 28.97 0.34 6.77
CA GLN A 9 28.72 -0.55 7.89
C GLN A 9 28.57 -1.97 7.31
N GLU A 10 29.63 -2.77 7.41
CA GLU A 10 29.61 -4.18 6.99
C GLU A 10 28.86 -5.00 8.05
N PHE A 11 27.70 -5.52 7.67
CA PHE A 11 26.95 -6.45 8.51
C PHE A 11 27.46 -7.86 8.25
N SER A 12 27.66 -8.63 9.32
CA SER A 12 27.94 -10.06 9.19
C SER A 12 26.71 -10.81 8.67
N ASP A 13 26.94 -11.95 8.01
CA ASP A 13 25.85 -12.84 7.56
C ASP A 13 24.89 -13.25 8.68
N GLN A 14 25.37 -13.26 9.94
CA GLN A 14 24.54 -13.53 11.12
C GLN A 14 23.63 -12.36 11.49
N GLU A 15 24.12 -11.12 11.41
CA GLU A 15 23.30 -9.92 11.67
C GLU A 15 22.23 -9.74 10.61
N LEU A 16 22.57 -10.00 9.34
CA LEU A 16 21.62 -10.01 8.23
C LEU A 16 20.52 -11.06 8.43
N LYS A 17 20.87 -12.29 8.83
CA LYS A 17 19.89 -13.34 9.12
C LYS A 17 19.01 -13.00 10.31
N ALA A 18 19.58 -12.45 11.39
CA ALA A 18 18.82 -12.05 12.57
C ALA A 18 17.83 -10.92 12.25
N GLU A 19 18.25 -9.93 11.46
CA GLU A 19 17.36 -8.85 11.03
C GLU A 19 16.26 -9.34 10.08
N LEU A 20 16.57 -10.26 9.16
CA LEU A 20 15.58 -10.89 8.29
C LEU A 20 14.55 -11.69 9.09
N SER A 21 14.99 -12.52 10.04
CA SER A 21 14.08 -13.27 10.92
C SER A 21 13.23 -12.35 11.79
N GLN A 22 13.77 -11.25 12.34
CA GLN A 22 12.95 -10.28 13.07
C GLN A 22 11.91 -9.58 12.17
N ARG A 23 12.24 -9.32 10.91
CA ARG A 23 11.30 -8.77 9.93
C ARG A 23 10.22 -9.78 9.58
N GLU A 24 10.55 -11.05 9.42
CA GLU A 24 9.59 -12.15 9.21
C GLU A 24 8.67 -12.37 10.41
N GLU A 25 9.19 -12.36 11.64
CA GLU A 25 8.39 -12.48 12.86
C GLU A 25 7.41 -11.32 13.01
N LYS A 26 7.84 -10.08 12.73
CA LYS A 26 6.97 -8.90 12.71
C LYS A 26 5.90 -8.98 11.62
N ARG A 27 6.23 -9.56 10.46
CA ARG A 27 5.26 -9.79 9.36
C ARG A 27 4.19 -10.83 9.71
N CYS A 28 4.59 -11.95 10.31
CA CYS A 28 3.68 -13.01 10.76
C CYS A 28 2.69 -12.54 11.83
N GLN A 29 3.05 -11.50 12.59
CA GLN A 29 2.18 -10.89 13.62
C GLN A 29 1.29 -9.76 13.08
N SER A 30 1.27 -9.49 11.76
CA SER A 30 0.37 -8.47 11.19
C SER A 30 -1.08 -8.91 11.32
N ASN A 31 -1.74 -8.43 12.37
CA ASN A 31 -3.17 -8.64 12.61
C ASN A 31 -3.98 -8.27 11.36
N LYS A 32 -5.07 -9.01 11.11
CA LYS A 32 -6.02 -8.69 10.03
C LYS A 32 -6.41 -7.20 10.09
N PRO A 33 -6.30 -6.44 8.99
CA PRO A 33 -6.66 -5.03 8.94
C PRO A 33 -8.06 -4.83 9.48
N GLN A 34 -8.20 -3.87 10.38
CA GLN A 34 -9.49 -3.45 10.90
C GLN A 34 -10.01 -2.30 10.06
N MET A 35 -11.31 -2.35 9.79
CA MET A 35 -11.98 -1.25 9.10
C MET A 35 -11.99 -0.02 10.01
N PHE A 36 -11.80 1.16 9.44
CA PHE A 36 -11.96 2.41 10.18
C PHE A 36 -13.40 2.58 10.64
N THR A 37 -13.59 3.10 11.85
CA THR A 37 -14.91 3.41 12.41
C THR A 37 -15.60 4.56 11.68
N ASN A 38 -14.82 5.46 11.09
CA ASN A 38 -15.31 6.56 10.26
C ASN A 38 -14.45 6.69 8.99
N PRO A 39 -14.69 5.86 7.96
CA PRO A 39 -13.92 5.91 6.72
C PRO A 39 -14.14 7.21 5.94
N ASN A 40 -13.09 7.72 5.30
CA ASN A 40 -13.18 8.90 4.43
C ASN A 40 -13.34 8.50 2.96
N TYR A 41 -14.53 8.76 2.40
CA TYR A 41 -14.88 8.40 1.03
C TYR A 41 -14.78 9.56 0.02
N GLU A 42 -14.23 10.72 0.39
CA GLU A 42 -14.18 11.87 -0.53
C GLU A 42 -13.46 11.55 -1.85
N LYS A 43 -12.35 10.81 -1.77
CA LYS A 43 -11.64 10.35 -2.99
C LYS A 43 -12.48 9.37 -3.81
N LEU A 44 -13.22 8.48 -3.16
CA LEU A 44 -14.08 7.52 -3.83
C LEU A 44 -15.25 8.21 -4.55
N LYS A 45 -15.84 9.24 -3.91
CA LYS A 45 -16.87 10.09 -4.52
C LYS A 45 -16.33 10.82 -5.74
N ALA A 46 -15.14 11.43 -5.64
CA ALA A 46 -14.50 12.13 -6.75
C ALA A 46 -14.22 11.19 -7.94
N LEU A 47 -13.72 9.98 -7.67
CA LEU A 47 -13.53 8.96 -8.69
C LEU A 47 -14.85 8.51 -9.33
N GLY A 48 -15.91 8.38 -8.52
CA GLY A 48 -17.28 8.15 -8.98
C GLY A 48 -17.75 9.21 -9.97
N GLN A 49 -17.56 10.49 -9.64
CA GLN A 49 -17.94 11.60 -10.50
C GLN A 49 -17.13 11.61 -11.81
N GLU A 50 -15.81 11.46 -11.73
CA GLU A 50 -14.93 11.39 -12.90
C GLU A 50 -15.35 10.28 -13.87
N TYR A 51 -15.75 9.12 -13.34
CA TYR A 51 -16.22 8.01 -14.16
C TYR A 51 -17.50 8.35 -14.93
N ILE A 52 -18.48 8.97 -14.27
CA ILE A 52 -19.73 9.42 -14.91
C ILE A 52 -19.45 10.50 -15.96
N ASP A 53 -18.59 11.47 -15.63
CA ASP A 53 -18.23 12.55 -16.55
C ASP A 53 -17.51 12.01 -17.79
N THR A 54 -16.64 11.01 -17.63
CA THR A 54 -15.95 10.35 -18.75
C THR A 54 -16.94 9.62 -19.64
N LEU A 55 -17.87 8.86 -19.06
CA LEU A 55 -18.93 8.19 -19.81
C LEU A 55 -19.80 9.17 -20.58
N PHE A 56 -20.17 10.28 -19.94
CA PHE A 56 -21.01 11.31 -20.53
C PHE A 56 -20.31 12.06 -21.68
N ASN A 57 -19.04 12.45 -21.49
CA ASN A 57 -18.32 13.28 -22.45
C ASN A 57 -17.64 12.48 -23.56
N GLU A 58 -17.10 11.30 -23.26
CA GLU A 58 -16.30 10.50 -24.20
C GLU A 58 -17.07 9.27 -24.73
N GLY A 59 -18.23 8.94 -24.16
CA GLY A 59 -19.03 7.78 -24.57
C GLY A 59 -18.34 6.43 -24.31
N ARG A 60 -17.28 6.41 -23.48
CA ARG A 60 -16.49 5.22 -23.17
C ARG A 60 -16.14 5.15 -21.70
N GLN A 61 -15.92 3.93 -21.23
CA GLN A 61 -15.40 3.70 -19.88
C GLN A 61 -13.92 4.02 -19.83
N LYS A 62 -13.47 4.54 -18.68
CA LYS A 62 -12.05 4.61 -18.36
C LYS A 62 -11.50 3.19 -18.22
N LYS A 63 -10.36 2.93 -18.85
CA LYS A 63 -9.66 1.66 -18.72
C LYS A 63 -9.28 1.43 -17.26
N ASP A 64 -9.45 0.20 -16.78
CA ASP A 64 -9.10 -0.24 -15.42
C ASP A 64 -9.86 0.52 -14.30
N ALA A 65 -11.04 1.08 -14.61
CA ALA A 65 -11.84 1.83 -13.65
C ALA A 65 -12.19 0.99 -12.40
N ASP A 66 -12.53 -0.29 -12.60
CA ASP A 66 -12.80 -1.28 -11.56
C ASP A 66 -11.63 -1.45 -10.59
N TYR A 67 -10.39 -1.51 -11.12
CA TYR A 67 -9.18 -1.55 -10.29
C TYR A 67 -9.05 -0.30 -9.42
N TYR A 68 -9.22 0.90 -10.01
CA TYR A 68 -9.11 2.15 -9.26
C TYR A 68 -10.21 2.30 -8.20
N PHE A 69 -11.42 1.84 -8.48
CA PHE A 69 -12.51 1.81 -7.49
C PHE A 69 -12.16 0.89 -6.32
N LEU A 70 -11.66 -0.32 -6.60
CA LEU A 70 -11.23 -1.25 -5.57
C LEU A 70 -10.07 -0.67 -4.76
N GLU A 71 -9.07 -0.11 -5.43
CA GLU A 71 -7.90 0.50 -4.80
C GLU A 71 -8.32 1.57 -3.79
N THR A 72 -9.13 2.51 -4.27
CA THR A 72 -9.61 3.66 -3.49
C THR A 72 -10.52 3.23 -2.34
N ALA A 73 -11.41 2.25 -2.58
CA ALA A 73 -12.32 1.75 -1.55
C ALA A 73 -11.58 1.05 -0.41
N MET A 74 -10.63 0.16 -0.73
CA MET A 74 -9.86 -0.55 0.28
C MET A 74 -8.98 0.41 1.09
N THR A 75 -8.35 1.39 0.43
CA THR A 75 -7.57 2.43 1.14
C THR A 75 -8.46 3.31 2.02
N ALA A 76 -9.68 3.64 1.58
CA ALA A 76 -10.64 4.40 2.41
C ALA A 76 -11.08 3.62 3.65
N LEU A 77 -11.31 2.30 3.50
CA LEU A 77 -11.83 1.43 4.55
C LEU A 77 -10.76 0.98 5.55
N PHE A 78 -9.55 0.67 5.10
CA PHE A 78 -8.51 -0.01 5.89
C PHE A 78 -7.19 0.76 5.95
N GLY A 79 -7.09 1.87 5.22
CA GLY A 79 -5.87 2.66 5.11
C GLY A 79 -4.91 2.15 4.03
N PRO A 80 -3.83 2.91 3.75
CA PRO A 80 -2.90 2.58 2.67
C PRO A 80 -2.13 1.27 2.91
N GLY A 81 -1.87 0.90 4.17
CA GLY A 81 -1.14 -0.32 4.51
C GLY A 81 -1.90 -1.62 4.25
N VAL A 82 -3.17 -1.56 3.81
CA VAL A 82 -3.94 -2.76 3.46
C VAL A 82 -3.33 -3.52 2.29
N TRP A 83 -2.70 -2.80 1.35
CA TRP A 83 -2.08 -3.40 0.17
C TRP A 83 -0.80 -4.15 0.52
N ASP A 84 0.01 -3.60 1.41
CA ASP A 84 1.18 -4.31 1.96
C ASP A 84 0.75 -5.62 2.63
N TRP A 85 -0.30 -5.55 3.46
CA TRP A 85 -0.84 -6.74 4.14
C TRP A 85 -1.39 -7.80 3.18
N ILE A 86 -2.06 -7.38 2.10
CA ILE A 86 -2.57 -8.28 1.04
C ILE A 86 -1.42 -8.93 0.28
N ASN A 87 -0.44 -8.13 -0.16
CA ASN A 87 0.69 -8.59 -0.95
C ASN A 87 1.57 -9.59 -0.20
N GLU A 88 1.71 -9.42 1.13
CA GLU A 88 2.41 -10.37 2.00
C GLU A 88 1.74 -11.76 2.08
N ARG A 89 0.49 -11.92 1.61
CA ARG A 89 -0.29 -13.18 1.71
C ARG A 89 -0.59 -13.84 0.37
N ILE A 90 -0.33 -13.16 -0.73
CA ILE A 90 -0.51 -13.71 -2.09
C ILE A 90 0.81 -14.32 -2.62
N GLN A 91 1.94 -14.05 -1.95
CA GLN A 91 3.23 -14.72 -2.18
C GLN A 91 3.23 -16.17 -1.71
#